data_AF-A0A6J3M1H6-F1
#
_entry.id   AF-A0A6J3M1H6-F1
#
_cell.length_a   1.000
_cell.length_b   1.000
_cell.length_c   1.000
_cell.angle_alpha   90.00
_cell.angle_beta   90.00
_cell.angle_gamma   90.00
#
_symmetry.space_group_name_H-M   'P 1'
#
loop_
_entity.id
_entity.type
_entity.pdbx_description
1 polymer ?
#
loop_
_entity_poly.entity_id
_entity_poly.type
_entity_poly.pdbx_seq_one_letter_code
_entity_poly.pdbx_strand_id
1 'polypeptide(L)'
;MRLLDVKTLKFTEFLDEKPLPKYAIASHRWGCKEATFEDVQEERNKSSAGYRKVEAFAQYVQKHVASVDWLWIDTCCINKKDPAELSYSINSMFRWYRNAEICIAYLAAATQQSDIGQDEWFHRGWTLQELLAPHLVVFLTKDWQVIGNKGSTFHPRDNIGPDLGAQIANITGIPERILHDWGASVNMRVEDKMRWMDNRKTTRAEDMSYALFGIVGVTPGANYGEGADNARNRVLAAIRQRDEVEGQRKARYQEITKWLKPSDPWTNHESARKLHEERTGEWLLQTKEYRSWKSGEDQCLWLYGGAGCGKTVLCSTVIEDMKAYCESNGNIGHTIFYFSFSDERKQSYEDLLTSLVAQLGHREPAFSILQQMYDKIDCKLPGEGELEKILHIALASYERVFCHLDALDECPEERGARQRLLENIERLLRQAPNMHLITTSRDELGIRDAIEQLGVKSVCLTGKKIDFDIQRYVSKQLARIPKLARLDAATKELVETTLTEKADVPVGLLPTPRIIKVEAHYAYASESCAACAPCDLGRDI
;
A
#
# COMPACT_ATOMS: atom_id res chain seq x y z
N MET A 1 -10.22 25.93 -1.00
CA MET A 1 -8.85 26.44 -1.30
C MET A 1 -8.92 27.53 -2.38
N ARG A 2 -8.13 28.61 -2.26
CA ARG A 2 -8.02 29.65 -3.29
C ARG A 2 -6.72 29.48 -4.07
N LEU A 3 -6.79 29.45 -5.40
CA LEU A 3 -5.63 29.29 -6.29
C LEU A 3 -5.49 30.51 -7.21
N LEU A 4 -4.26 30.80 -7.59
CA LEU A 4 -3.89 31.84 -8.54
C LEU A 4 -3.72 31.21 -9.93
N ASP A 5 -4.44 31.73 -10.93
CA ASP A 5 -4.21 31.37 -12.32
C ASP A 5 -2.85 31.94 -12.76
N VAL A 6 -1.94 31.09 -13.24
CA VAL A 6 -0.56 31.50 -13.53
C VAL A 6 -0.45 32.48 -14.69
N LYS A 7 -1.41 32.50 -15.63
CA LYS A 7 -1.39 33.37 -16.82
C LYS A 7 -1.96 34.75 -16.51
N THR A 8 -3.04 34.79 -15.74
CA THR A 8 -3.82 36.01 -15.50
C THR A 8 -3.57 36.63 -14.12
N LEU A 9 -2.96 35.87 -13.20
CA LEU A 9 -2.79 36.24 -11.80
C LEU A 9 -4.11 36.58 -11.09
N LYS A 10 -5.21 35.96 -11.54
CA LYS A 10 -6.52 36.10 -10.91
C LYS A 10 -6.80 34.92 -9.99
N PHE A 11 -7.48 35.19 -8.89
CA PHE A 11 -7.89 34.16 -7.95
C PHE A 11 -9.12 33.39 -8.43
N THR A 12 -9.12 32.08 -8.18
CA THR A 12 -10.30 31.21 -8.30
C THR A 12 -10.43 30.40 -7.02
N GLU A 13 -11.65 30.29 -6.50
CA GLU A 13 -11.95 29.49 -5.32
C GLU A 13 -12.47 28.12 -5.70
N PHE A 14 -11.88 27.10 -5.09
CA PHE A 14 -12.25 25.71 -5.26
C PHE A 14 -12.76 25.18 -3.91
N LEU A 15 -14.02 24.76 -3.88
CA LEU A 15 -14.60 24.09 -2.73
C LEU A 15 -14.08 22.65 -2.66
N ASP A 16 -13.90 22.12 -1.45
CA ASP A 16 -13.26 20.81 -1.17
C ASP A 16 -14.05 19.58 -1.70
N GLU A 17 -15.17 19.76 -2.43
CA GLU A 17 -16.10 18.69 -2.86
C GLU A 17 -15.96 18.22 -4.33
N LYS A 18 -14.90 18.61 -5.04
CA LYS A 18 -14.58 18.09 -6.39
C LYS A 18 -13.07 17.85 -6.47
N PRO A 19 -12.58 16.98 -7.37
CA PRO A 19 -11.13 16.83 -7.50
C PRO A 19 -10.53 18.22 -7.78
N LEU A 20 -9.67 18.67 -6.87
CA LEU A 20 -8.93 19.92 -7.02
C LEU A 20 -8.16 19.85 -8.35
N PRO A 21 -8.07 20.94 -9.11
CA PRO A 21 -7.24 20.94 -10.30
C PRO A 21 -5.78 20.72 -9.88
N LYS A 22 -4.95 20.25 -10.80
CA LYS A 22 -3.50 20.18 -10.59
C LYS A 22 -2.93 21.58 -10.33
N TYR A 23 -2.15 21.73 -9.25
CA TYR A 23 -1.53 23.00 -8.89
C TYR A 23 -0.08 22.82 -8.43
N ALA A 24 0.71 23.87 -8.64
CA ALA A 24 2.02 24.06 -8.02
C ALA A 24 1.85 24.83 -6.70
N ILE A 25 2.76 24.63 -5.75
CA ILE A 25 2.74 25.34 -4.47
C ILE A 25 4.08 26.04 -4.23
N ALA A 26 4.05 27.33 -3.89
CA ALA A 26 5.24 28.10 -3.59
C ALA A 26 5.58 27.99 -2.10
N SER A 27 6.87 27.82 -1.82
CA SER A 27 7.45 27.87 -0.49
C SER A 27 8.57 28.91 -0.48
N HIS A 28 8.53 29.85 0.45
CA HIS A 28 9.54 30.90 0.52
C HIS A 28 9.63 31.54 1.91
N ARG A 29 10.77 32.17 2.19
CA ARG A 29 10.88 33.07 3.35
C ARG A 29 10.23 34.41 3.05
N TRP A 30 9.36 34.86 3.95
CA TRP A 30 8.79 36.20 3.87
C TRP A 30 9.89 37.24 4.12
N GLY A 31 10.10 38.12 3.14
CA GLY A 31 10.99 39.26 3.21
C GLY A 31 10.24 40.56 3.49
N CYS A 32 10.87 41.70 3.18
CA CYS A 32 10.25 43.00 3.34
C CYS A 32 9.20 43.24 2.23
N LYS A 33 7.95 43.50 2.62
CA LYS A 33 6.81 43.81 1.72
C LYS A 33 6.44 42.67 0.77
N GLU A 34 6.05 41.52 1.32
CA GLU A 34 5.38 40.46 0.55
C GLU A 34 4.01 40.92 0.04
N ALA A 35 3.61 40.43 -1.14
CA ALA A 35 2.29 40.72 -1.68
C ALA A 35 1.20 40.04 -0.84
N THR A 36 0.21 40.81 -0.40
CA THR A 36 -0.96 40.30 0.32
C THR A 36 -2.04 39.83 -0.65
N PHE A 37 -3.09 39.21 -0.09
CA PHE A 37 -4.30 38.87 -0.84
C PHE A 37 -4.89 40.08 -1.57
N GLU A 38 -5.04 41.21 -0.88
CA GLU A 38 -5.60 42.42 -1.46
C GLU A 38 -4.67 43.06 -2.50
N ASP A 39 -3.35 42.96 -2.34
CA ASP A 39 -2.41 43.47 -3.35
C ASP A 39 -2.66 42.80 -4.70
N VAL A 40 -2.85 41.47 -4.71
CA VAL A 40 -3.11 40.70 -5.93
C VAL A 40 -4.55 40.88 -6.41
N GLN A 41 -5.53 40.82 -5.51
CA GLN A 41 -6.96 40.97 -5.84
C GLN A 41 -7.28 42.35 -6.46
N GLU A 42 -6.70 43.42 -5.92
CA GLU A 42 -6.93 44.81 -6.34
C GLU A 42 -5.86 45.32 -7.32
N GLU A 43 -4.93 44.45 -7.73
CA GLU A 43 -3.84 44.79 -8.65
C GLU A 43 -2.98 45.99 -8.21
N ARG A 44 -2.75 46.14 -6.90
CA ARG A 44 -1.96 47.23 -6.31
C ARG A 44 -0.56 46.77 -5.89
N ASN A 45 0.34 47.72 -5.64
CA ASN A 45 1.73 47.47 -5.23
C ASN A 45 2.56 46.57 -6.19
N LYS A 46 2.24 46.56 -7.49
CA LYS A 46 2.93 45.74 -8.52
C LYS A 46 4.44 45.96 -8.62
N SER A 47 4.93 47.14 -8.25
CA SER A 47 6.35 47.46 -8.25
C SER A 47 7.12 46.89 -7.03
N SER A 48 6.42 46.33 -6.04
CA SER A 48 7.03 45.77 -4.84
C SER A 48 7.80 44.48 -5.14
N ALA A 49 8.83 44.20 -4.32
CA ALA A 49 9.59 42.96 -4.43
C ALA A 49 8.71 41.72 -4.22
N GLY A 50 7.74 41.78 -3.31
CA GLY A 50 6.77 40.71 -3.06
C GLY A 50 5.91 40.42 -4.28
N TYR A 51 5.34 41.45 -4.94
CA TYR A 51 4.50 41.25 -6.11
C TYR A 51 5.30 40.66 -7.30
N ARG A 52 6.51 41.18 -7.55
CA ARG A 52 7.41 40.62 -8.57
C ARG A 52 7.77 39.16 -8.29
N LYS A 53 7.87 38.77 -7.03
CA LYS A 53 8.11 37.37 -6.64
C LYS A 53 6.91 36.49 -6.99
N VAL A 54 5.68 36.97 -6.78
CA VAL A 54 4.44 36.28 -7.22
C VAL A 54 4.45 36.10 -8.74
N GLU A 55 4.74 37.16 -9.50
CA GLU A 55 4.85 37.11 -10.96
C GLU A 55 5.91 36.09 -11.41
N ALA A 56 7.07 36.10 -10.76
CA ALA A 56 8.17 35.20 -11.11
C ALA A 56 7.87 33.73 -10.76
N PHE A 57 7.17 33.44 -9.66
CA PHE A 57 6.66 32.08 -9.40
C PHE A 57 5.70 31.63 -10.51
N ALA A 58 4.74 32.48 -10.88
CA ALA A 58 3.78 32.16 -11.94
C ALA A 58 4.46 31.94 -13.29
N GLN A 59 5.46 32.76 -13.63
CA GLN A 59 6.28 32.60 -14.85
C GLN A 59 7.09 31.30 -14.82
N TYR A 60 7.69 30.96 -13.67
CA TYR A 60 8.43 29.72 -13.52
C TYR A 60 7.52 28.50 -13.74
N VAL A 61 6.34 28.48 -13.12
CA VAL A 61 5.35 27.40 -13.30
C VAL A 61 4.96 27.26 -14.77
N GLN A 62 4.59 28.36 -15.44
CA GLN A 62 4.22 28.35 -16.86
C GLN A 62 5.30 27.77 -17.77
N LYS A 63 6.57 28.08 -17.48
CA LYS A 63 7.69 27.70 -18.33
C LYS A 63 8.19 26.28 -18.07
N HIS A 64 8.13 25.82 -16.81
CA HIS A 64 8.84 24.61 -16.38
C HIS A 64 7.94 23.49 -15.85
N VAL A 65 6.65 23.76 -15.59
CA VAL A 65 5.74 22.76 -15.02
C VAL A 65 4.60 22.51 -16.01
N ALA A 66 4.77 21.46 -16.83
CA ALA A 66 3.76 21.08 -17.82
C ALA A 66 2.41 20.74 -17.18
N SER A 67 1.32 21.13 -17.85
CA SER A 67 -0.07 20.80 -17.47
C SER A 67 -0.52 21.30 -16.09
N VAL A 68 0.10 22.38 -15.59
CA VAL A 68 -0.28 23.06 -14.34
C VAL A 68 -0.56 24.52 -14.61
N ASP A 69 -1.83 24.91 -14.53
CA ASP A 69 -2.29 26.30 -14.72
C ASP A 69 -2.54 27.04 -13.39
N TRP A 70 -2.38 26.36 -12.26
CA TRP A 70 -2.73 26.88 -10.94
C TRP A 70 -1.53 26.91 -10.00
N LEU A 71 -1.43 27.99 -9.23
CA LEU A 71 -0.39 28.22 -8.24
C LEU A 71 -1.01 28.62 -6.90
N TRP A 72 -0.48 28.08 -5.81
CA TRP A 72 -0.79 28.53 -4.47
C TRP A 72 0.42 29.18 -3.81
N ILE A 73 0.22 30.34 -3.19
CA ILE A 73 1.24 31.07 -2.41
C ILE A 73 0.59 31.56 -1.12
N ASP A 74 1.14 31.18 0.03
CA ASP A 74 0.60 31.48 1.36
C ASP A 74 0.42 32.99 1.64
N THR A 75 1.25 33.83 1.01
CA THR A 75 1.20 35.29 1.21
C THR A 75 -0.02 35.96 0.61
N CYS A 76 -0.48 35.50 -0.55
CA CYS A 76 -1.57 36.13 -1.28
C CYS A 76 -2.79 35.24 -1.51
N CYS A 77 -2.66 33.91 -1.48
CA CYS A 77 -3.82 33.02 -1.60
C CYS A 77 -4.65 32.95 -0.31
N ILE A 78 -4.09 33.35 0.83
CA ILE A 78 -4.79 33.40 2.13
C ILE A 78 -5.11 34.86 2.46
N ASN A 79 -6.40 35.14 2.70
CA ASN A 79 -6.83 36.39 3.31
C ASN A 79 -6.55 36.36 4.81
N LYS A 80 -5.35 36.80 5.20
CA LYS A 80 -4.89 36.79 6.60
C LYS A 80 -5.66 37.75 7.52
N LYS A 81 -6.48 38.65 6.98
CA LYS A 81 -7.35 39.53 7.76
C LYS A 81 -8.65 38.85 8.19
N ASP A 82 -9.02 37.76 7.54
CA ASP A 82 -10.13 36.91 7.96
C ASP A 82 -9.61 35.82 8.93
N PRO A 83 -9.97 35.87 10.22
CA PRO A 83 -9.51 34.88 11.19
C PRO A 83 -10.04 33.47 10.91
N ALA A 84 -11.24 33.34 10.33
CA ALA A 84 -11.83 32.06 9.99
C ALA A 84 -11.06 31.43 8.81
N GLU A 85 -10.76 32.22 7.78
CA GLU A 85 -9.96 31.76 6.64
C GLU A 85 -8.52 31.42 7.06
N LEU A 86 -7.90 32.24 7.90
CA LEU A 86 -6.55 31.98 8.41
C LEU A 86 -6.49 30.67 9.21
N SER A 87 -7.44 30.46 10.13
CA SER A 87 -7.53 29.23 10.92
C SER A 87 -7.75 28.00 10.02
N TYR A 88 -8.69 28.07 9.09
CA TYR A 88 -8.95 27.01 8.12
C TYR A 88 -7.72 26.70 7.27
N SER A 89 -6.97 27.72 6.85
CA SER A 89 -5.75 27.58 6.07
C SER A 89 -4.62 26.93 6.85
N ILE A 90 -4.41 27.31 8.11
CA ILE A 90 -3.43 26.67 9.00
C ILE A 90 -3.74 25.17 9.16
N ASN A 91 -5.00 24.83 9.39
CA ASN A 91 -5.43 23.44 9.58
C ASN A 91 -5.33 22.61 8.27
N SER A 92 -5.35 23.26 7.11
CA SER A 92 -5.32 22.60 5.80
C SER A 92 -3.93 22.58 5.13
N MET A 93 -2.98 23.36 5.64
CA MET A 93 -1.73 23.68 4.92
C MET A 93 -0.93 22.42 4.56
N PHE A 94 -0.75 21.49 5.51
CA PHE A 94 -0.03 20.23 5.23
C PHE A 94 -0.67 19.44 4.09
N ARG A 95 -2.00 19.33 4.07
CA ARG A 95 -2.76 18.65 3.01
C ARG A 95 -2.58 19.37 1.67
N TRP A 96 -2.58 20.70 1.66
CA TRP A 96 -2.36 21.48 0.44
C TRP A 96 -0.93 21.33 -0.10
N TYR A 97 0.08 21.25 0.76
CA TYR A 97 1.45 20.94 0.31
C TYR A 97 1.57 19.50 -0.21
N ARG A 98 0.94 18.54 0.46
CA ARG A 98 0.96 17.12 0.05
C ARG A 98 0.30 16.88 -1.30
N ASN A 99 -0.83 17.55 -1.56
CA ASN A 99 -1.61 17.35 -2.79
C ASN A 99 -1.09 18.18 -3.98
N ALA A 100 -0.07 19.02 -3.78
CA ALA A 100 0.53 19.78 -4.87
C ALA A 100 1.34 18.86 -5.79
N GLU A 101 1.31 19.15 -7.10
CA GLU A 101 2.11 18.43 -8.10
C GLU A 101 3.62 18.66 -7.90
N ILE A 102 3.96 19.83 -7.41
CA ILE A 102 5.33 20.28 -7.17
C ILE A 102 5.32 21.42 -6.16
N CYS A 103 6.26 21.38 -5.21
CA CYS A 103 6.59 22.52 -4.37
C CYS A 103 7.83 23.24 -4.91
N ILE A 104 7.73 24.55 -5.12
CA ILE A 104 8.83 25.40 -5.57
C ILE A 104 9.35 26.17 -4.36
N ALA A 105 10.53 25.78 -3.87
CA ALA A 105 11.18 26.39 -2.71
C ALA A 105 12.17 27.48 -3.18
N TYR A 106 11.84 28.74 -2.96
CA TYR A 106 12.71 29.89 -3.26
C TYR A 106 13.67 30.15 -2.09
N LEU A 107 14.96 29.90 -2.32
CA LEU A 107 16.06 30.10 -1.38
C LEU A 107 16.70 31.47 -1.64
N ALA A 108 16.57 32.38 -0.68
CA ALA A 108 16.96 33.78 -0.85
C ALA A 108 18.47 34.01 -0.67
N ALA A 109 19.15 33.14 0.08
CA ALA A 109 20.57 33.23 0.39
C ALA A 109 21.40 32.22 -0.42
N ALA A 110 20.86 31.04 -0.70
CA ALA A 110 21.56 30.02 -1.46
C ALA A 110 21.81 30.43 -2.93
N THR A 111 23.03 30.22 -3.40
CA THR A 111 23.46 30.49 -4.78
C THR A 111 23.89 29.22 -5.52
N GLN A 112 24.19 28.14 -4.81
CA GLN A 112 24.66 26.88 -5.37
C GLN A 112 24.39 25.71 -4.42
N GLN A 113 24.58 24.47 -4.86
CA GLN A 113 24.27 23.31 -4.02
C GLN A 113 25.01 23.29 -2.68
N SER A 114 26.26 23.74 -2.62
CA SER A 114 27.07 23.65 -1.40
C SER A 114 26.62 24.60 -0.27
N ASP A 115 25.85 25.65 -0.57
CA ASP A 115 25.47 26.68 0.41
C ASP A 115 24.03 26.52 0.94
N ILE A 116 23.24 25.55 0.46
CA ILE A 116 21.83 25.42 0.84
C ILE A 116 21.60 25.29 2.35
N GLY A 117 22.52 24.67 3.10
CA GLY A 117 22.39 24.50 4.55
C GLY A 117 22.54 25.80 5.34
N GLN A 118 23.06 26.85 4.71
CA GLN A 118 23.16 28.19 5.29
C GLN A 118 21.89 29.01 5.06
N ASP A 119 21.00 28.59 4.16
CA ASP A 119 19.75 29.29 3.92
C ASP A 119 18.79 29.10 5.10
N GLU A 120 18.27 30.22 5.60
CA GLU A 120 17.33 30.23 6.73
C GLU A 120 16.04 29.45 6.45
N TRP A 121 15.73 29.15 5.18
CA TRP A 121 14.61 28.30 4.81
C TRP A 121 14.65 26.95 5.54
N PHE A 122 15.81 26.31 5.70
CA PHE A 122 15.92 25.02 6.41
C PHE A 122 15.77 25.15 7.93
N HIS A 123 15.85 26.36 8.47
CA HIS A 123 15.83 26.67 9.89
C HIS A 123 14.55 27.40 10.31
N ARG A 124 13.54 27.54 9.44
CA ARG A 124 12.24 28.16 9.77
C ARG A 124 11.23 27.08 10.20
N GLY A 125 10.38 27.37 11.18
CA GLY A 125 9.40 26.39 11.66
C GLY A 125 8.44 25.89 10.57
N TRP A 126 7.72 26.81 9.94
CA TRP A 126 6.68 26.48 8.95
C TRP A 126 7.20 25.73 7.71
N THR A 127 8.45 25.96 7.28
CA THR A 127 9.03 25.25 6.13
C THR A 127 9.26 23.75 6.39
N LEU A 128 9.10 23.28 7.64
CA LEU A 128 9.20 21.85 7.95
C LEU A 128 8.11 21.05 7.22
N GLN A 129 6.86 21.50 7.31
CA GLN A 129 5.77 20.85 6.58
C GLN A 129 5.87 21.10 5.06
N GLU A 130 6.43 22.23 4.64
CA GLU A 130 6.66 22.55 3.21
C GLU A 130 7.76 21.65 2.60
N LEU A 131 8.70 21.18 3.43
CA LEU A 131 9.71 20.19 3.06
C LEU A 131 9.15 18.77 3.03
N LEU A 132 8.40 18.39 4.06
CA LEU A 132 7.98 17.01 4.31
C LEU A 132 6.72 16.60 3.54
N ALA A 133 5.72 17.49 3.45
CA ALA A 133 4.42 17.12 2.90
C ALA A 133 4.45 16.87 1.39
N PRO A 134 5.09 17.70 0.54
CA PRO A 134 5.11 17.48 -0.90
C PRO A 134 5.91 16.24 -1.28
N HIS A 135 5.42 15.50 -2.28
CA HIS A 135 6.18 14.42 -2.90
C HIS A 135 7.46 14.95 -3.57
N LEU A 136 7.35 16.07 -4.29
CA LEU A 136 8.47 16.73 -4.98
C LEU A 136 8.65 18.18 -4.50
N VAL A 137 9.87 18.53 -4.12
CA VAL A 137 10.30 19.92 -3.86
C VAL A 137 11.46 20.25 -4.79
N VAL A 138 11.39 21.39 -5.49
CA VAL A 138 12.49 21.94 -6.31
C VAL A 138 13.01 23.21 -5.66
N PHE A 139 14.31 23.24 -5.41
CA PHE A 139 15.00 24.35 -4.75
C PHE A 139 15.58 25.30 -5.80
N LEU A 140 15.19 26.57 -5.72
CA LEU A 140 15.62 27.63 -6.61
C LEU A 140 16.46 28.66 -5.86
N THR A 141 17.48 29.20 -6.52
CA THR A 141 18.18 30.41 -6.04
C THR A 141 17.31 31.65 -6.17
N LYS A 142 17.78 32.77 -5.61
CA LYS A 142 17.17 34.10 -5.81
C LYS A 142 17.03 34.53 -7.28
N ASP A 143 17.87 33.98 -8.15
CA ASP A 143 17.93 34.25 -9.59
C ASP A 143 17.17 33.19 -10.41
N TRP A 144 16.29 32.43 -9.74
CA TRP A 144 15.42 31.40 -10.32
C TRP A 144 16.18 30.25 -11.01
N GLN A 145 17.42 30.01 -10.59
CA GLN A 145 18.23 28.89 -11.06
C GLN A 145 17.98 27.66 -10.18
N VAL A 146 17.86 26.50 -10.82
CA VAL A 146 17.64 25.24 -10.13
C VAL A 146 18.91 24.79 -9.42
N ILE A 147 18.81 24.55 -8.12
CA ILE A 147 19.89 24.02 -7.30
C ILE A 147 19.82 22.50 -7.24
N GLY A 148 18.60 21.96 -7.08
CA GLY A 148 18.35 20.53 -6.92
C GLY A 148 16.94 20.27 -6.40
N ASN A 149 16.68 19.03 -6.01
CA ASN A 149 15.36 18.58 -5.61
C ASN A 149 15.35 17.66 -4.38
N LYS A 150 14.14 17.39 -3.90
CA LYS A 150 13.78 16.32 -2.97
C LYS A 150 12.65 15.49 -3.59
N GLY A 151 12.80 14.17 -3.67
CA GLY A 151 11.72 13.22 -4.01
C GLY A 151 11.51 12.93 -5.51
N SER A 152 12.44 13.32 -6.38
CA SER A 152 12.36 13.03 -7.83
C SER A 152 12.46 11.55 -8.20
N THR A 153 13.06 10.71 -7.35
CA THR A 153 13.21 9.27 -7.57
C THR A 153 11.87 8.55 -7.77
N PHE A 154 10.78 9.09 -7.23
CA PHE A 154 9.42 8.58 -7.39
C PHE A 154 8.61 9.27 -8.51
N HIS A 155 9.06 10.45 -8.95
CA HIS A 155 8.41 11.26 -9.99
C HIS A 155 9.46 11.92 -10.90
N PRO A 156 10.06 11.18 -11.84
CA PRO A 156 11.07 11.74 -12.73
C PRO A 156 10.50 12.91 -13.53
N ARG A 157 11.14 14.08 -13.45
CA ARG A 157 10.86 15.23 -14.32
C ARG A 157 12.18 15.81 -14.81
N ASP A 158 12.18 16.33 -16.02
CA ASP A 158 13.35 17.02 -16.57
C ASP A 158 13.58 18.36 -15.86
N ASN A 159 14.84 18.81 -15.83
CA ASN A 159 15.24 20.14 -15.35
C ASN A 159 14.94 20.49 -13.88
N ILE A 160 14.99 19.50 -12.98
CA ILE A 160 14.80 19.70 -11.52
C ILE A 160 16.10 19.59 -10.70
N GLY A 161 17.25 19.45 -11.37
CA GLY A 161 18.56 19.37 -10.74
C GLY A 161 18.83 18.05 -10.00
N PRO A 162 19.98 17.93 -9.32
CA PRO A 162 20.35 16.71 -8.59
C PRO A 162 19.45 16.47 -7.37
N ASP A 163 19.35 15.21 -6.94
CA ASP A 163 18.73 14.85 -5.68
C ASP A 163 19.61 15.33 -4.50
N LEU A 164 19.00 16.08 -3.58
CA LEU A 164 19.64 16.65 -2.41
C LEU A 164 19.28 15.90 -1.11
N GLY A 165 18.59 14.76 -1.19
CA GLY A 165 18.10 13.99 -0.04
C GLY A 165 19.12 13.80 1.08
N ALA A 166 20.30 13.26 0.75
CA ALA A 166 21.39 13.06 1.72
C ALA A 166 21.90 14.38 2.36
N GLN A 167 21.99 15.45 1.57
CA GLN A 167 22.44 16.75 2.07
C GLN A 167 21.39 17.38 2.99
N ILE A 168 20.12 17.33 2.61
CA ILE A 168 18.99 17.83 3.43
C ILE A 168 18.87 17.01 4.71
N ALA A 169 19.09 15.70 4.67
CA ALA A 169 19.11 14.85 5.86
C ALA A 169 20.18 15.29 6.86
N ASN A 170 21.39 15.61 6.38
CA ASN A 170 22.47 16.13 7.22
C ASN A 170 22.14 17.51 7.83
N ILE A 171 21.46 18.39 7.09
CA ILE A 171 21.08 19.73 7.56
C ILE A 171 19.98 19.65 8.62
N THR A 172 18.97 18.82 8.39
CA THR A 172 17.71 18.81 9.17
C THR A 172 17.67 17.74 10.26
N GLY A 173 18.53 16.73 10.20
CA GLY A 173 18.47 15.54 11.06
C GLY A 173 17.30 14.59 10.71
N ILE A 174 16.60 14.83 9.60
CA ILE A 174 15.49 13.99 9.14
C ILE A 174 16.06 12.85 8.29
N PRO A 175 15.74 11.58 8.58
CA PRO A 175 16.18 10.45 7.75
C PRO A 175 15.80 10.62 6.28
N GLU A 176 16.74 10.32 5.38
CA GLU A 176 16.56 10.47 3.93
C GLU A 176 15.31 9.74 3.40
N ARG A 177 15.04 8.53 3.90
CA ARG A 177 13.83 7.76 3.56
C ARG A 177 12.52 8.52 3.81
N ILE A 178 12.48 9.42 4.81
CA ILE A 178 11.30 10.23 5.16
C ILE A 178 11.21 11.48 4.30
N LEU A 179 12.35 12.04 3.91
CA LEU A 179 12.40 13.15 2.96
C LEU A 179 11.87 12.71 1.60
N HIS A 180 12.17 11.50 1.17
CA HIS A 180 11.65 10.93 -0.07
C HIS A 180 10.19 10.53 0.02
N ASP A 181 9.81 9.88 1.11
CA ASP A 181 8.41 9.50 1.38
C ASP A 181 8.03 9.77 2.84
N TRP A 182 7.18 10.77 3.04
CA TRP A 182 6.59 11.08 4.34
C TRP A 182 5.89 9.87 4.98
N GLY A 183 5.34 8.95 4.18
CA GLY A 183 4.72 7.71 4.63
C GLY A 183 5.65 6.85 5.50
N ALA A 184 6.95 6.90 5.26
CA ALA A 184 7.95 6.21 6.07
C ALA A 184 8.05 6.68 7.53
N SER A 185 7.39 7.80 7.87
CA SER A 185 7.31 8.36 9.23
C SER A 185 6.11 7.85 10.04
N VAL A 186 5.15 7.13 9.45
CA VAL A 186 3.87 6.76 10.11
C VAL A 186 4.13 6.03 11.44
N ASN A 187 5.08 5.11 11.47
CA ASN A 187 5.41 4.30 12.66
C ASN A 187 6.45 4.95 13.60
N MET A 188 6.83 6.21 13.37
CA MET A 188 7.76 6.90 14.28
C MET A 188 7.04 7.46 15.50
N ARG A 189 7.75 7.45 16.64
CA ARG A 189 7.28 8.10 17.86
C ARG A 189 7.09 9.59 17.62
N VAL A 190 6.06 10.15 18.23
CA VAL A 190 5.73 11.56 18.11
C VAL A 190 6.87 12.44 18.61
N GLU A 191 7.56 12.02 19.67
CA GLU A 191 8.71 12.74 20.23
C GLU A 191 9.82 12.91 19.20
N ASP A 192 10.08 11.87 18.39
CA ASP A 192 11.11 11.93 17.35
C ASP A 192 10.71 12.90 16.22
N LYS A 193 9.41 12.98 15.88
CA LYS A 193 8.88 13.97 14.93
C LYS A 193 8.97 15.39 15.47
N MET A 194 8.70 15.58 16.76
CA MET A 194 8.80 16.89 17.42
C MET A 194 10.23 17.43 17.42
N ARG A 195 11.24 16.56 17.53
CA ARG A 195 12.67 16.95 17.51
C ARG A 195 13.12 17.58 16.19
N TRP A 196 12.39 17.39 15.08
CA TRP A 196 12.68 18.08 13.82
C TRP A 196 12.47 19.60 13.89
N MET A 197 11.87 20.09 14.98
CA MET A 197 11.76 21.51 15.29
C MET A 197 12.93 22.06 16.12
N ASP A 198 13.79 21.22 16.72
CA ASP A 198 14.79 21.65 17.71
C ASP A 198 15.75 22.73 17.16
N ASN A 199 16.12 22.65 15.87
CA ASN A 199 17.01 23.62 15.21
C ASN A 199 16.26 24.70 14.42
N ARG A 200 14.93 24.79 14.56
CA ARG A 200 14.09 25.73 13.81
C ARG A 200 13.68 26.93 14.66
N LYS A 201 13.41 28.05 13.99
CA LYS A 201 13.00 29.32 14.57
C LYS A 201 11.64 29.74 14.01
N THR A 202 10.83 30.35 14.87
CA THR A 202 9.52 30.89 14.51
C THR A 202 9.38 32.34 14.96
N THR A 203 8.52 33.09 14.27
CA THR A 203 8.22 34.48 14.64
C THR A 203 7.30 34.53 15.86
N ARG A 204 6.29 33.65 15.91
CA ARG A 204 5.44 33.44 17.07
C ARG A 204 5.89 32.19 17.79
N ALA A 205 5.95 32.23 19.11
CA ALA A 205 6.49 31.12 19.90
C ALA A 205 5.60 29.87 19.76
N GLU A 206 4.29 30.05 19.61
CA GLU A 206 3.30 28.98 19.43
C GLU A 206 3.47 28.20 18.11
N ASP A 207 4.03 28.83 17.08
CA ASP A 207 4.28 28.18 15.78
C ASP A 207 5.26 27.01 15.88
N MET A 208 6.06 26.93 16.95
CA MET A 208 6.88 25.75 17.25
C MET A 208 6.03 24.48 17.40
N SER A 209 4.74 24.64 17.76
CA SER A 209 3.77 23.55 17.86
C SER A 209 2.82 23.52 16.65
N TYR A 210 2.36 24.67 16.15
CA TYR A 210 1.37 24.70 15.07
C TYR A 210 1.92 24.21 13.73
N ALA A 211 3.21 24.44 13.45
CA ALA A 211 3.87 23.90 12.26
C ALA A 211 3.92 22.36 12.23
N LEU A 212 3.64 21.68 13.36
CA LEU A 212 3.61 20.23 13.47
C LEU A 212 2.23 19.62 13.22
N PHE A 213 1.15 20.40 13.10
CA PHE A 213 -0.22 19.87 13.05
C PHE A 213 -0.41 18.71 12.07
N GLY A 214 -0.05 18.89 10.80
CA GLY A 214 -0.15 17.83 9.79
C GLY A 214 0.90 16.72 9.94
N ILE A 215 2.04 17.01 10.57
CA ILE A 215 3.15 16.07 10.81
C ILE A 215 2.80 15.08 11.90
N VAL A 216 2.18 15.55 12.99
CA VAL A 216 1.71 14.70 14.09
C VAL A 216 0.28 14.22 13.90
N GLY A 217 -0.43 14.72 12.88
CA GLY A 217 -1.77 14.27 12.51
C GLY A 217 -2.86 14.72 13.49
N VAL A 218 -2.73 15.92 14.07
CA VAL A 218 -3.76 16.55 14.92
C VAL A 218 -3.85 18.04 14.66
N THR A 219 -5.05 18.61 14.72
CA THR A 219 -5.31 20.04 14.50
C THR A 219 -6.23 20.59 15.59
N PRO A 220 -5.74 20.82 16.82
CA PRO A 220 -6.56 21.39 17.91
C PRO A 220 -6.95 22.86 17.68
N GLY A 221 -6.60 23.44 16.52
CA GLY A 221 -6.78 24.86 16.18
C GLY A 221 -5.65 25.73 16.72
N ALA A 222 -5.17 26.66 15.89
CA ALA A 222 -4.18 27.66 16.31
C ALA A 222 -4.85 28.73 17.18
N ASN A 223 -4.27 29.02 18.34
CA ASN A 223 -4.77 29.96 19.33
C ASN A 223 -3.66 30.91 19.79
N TYR A 224 -3.36 31.89 18.94
CA TYR A 224 -2.27 32.84 19.19
C TYR A 224 -2.51 33.70 20.43
N GLY A 225 -1.48 33.85 21.26
CA GLY A 225 -1.54 34.50 22.56
C GLY A 225 -1.57 33.52 23.73
N GLU A 226 -1.68 32.20 23.48
CA GLU A 226 -1.63 31.20 24.54
C GLU A 226 -0.20 30.89 25.03
N GLY A 227 0.83 31.27 24.27
CA GLY A 227 2.22 30.99 24.59
C GLY A 227 2.68 29.57 24.22
N ALA A 228 3.99 29.39 24.06
CA ALA A 228 4.58 28.17 23.49
C ALA A 228 4.26 26.90 24.28
N ASP A 229 4.33 26.95 25.61
CA ASP A 229 4.11 25.79 26.47
C ASP A 229 2.66 25.32 26.43
N ASN A 230 1.70 26.24 26.43
CA ASN A 230 0.28 25.91 26.32
C ASN A 230 -0.06 25.35 24.94
N ALA A 231 0.48 25.95 23.87
CA ALA A 231 0.34 25.42 22.51
C ALA A 231 0.88 23.99 22.40
N ARG A 232 2.08 23.72 22.96
CA ARG A 232 2.67 22.38 23.02
C ARG A 232 1.79 21.40 23.79
N ASN A 233 1.32 21.79 24.97
CA ASN A 233 0.48 20.95 25.82
C ASN A 233 -0.85 20.59 25.16
N ARG A 234 -1.48 21.53 24.43
CA ARG A 234 -2.69 21.25 23.65
C ARG A 234 -2.46 20.26 22.53
N VAL A 235 -1.36 20.40 21.78
CA VAL A 235 -1.01 19.46 20.71
C VAL A 235 -0.78 18.06 21.30
N LEU A 236 -0.01 17.94 22.38
CA LEU A 236 0.21 16.67 23.08
C LEU A 236 -1.08 16.07 23.65
N ALA A 237 -1.99 16.89 24.17
CA ALA A 237 -3.30 16.43 24.65
C ALA A 237 -4.17 15.90 23.50
N ALA A 238 -4.19 16.59 22.35
CA ALA A 238 -4.92 16.14 21.17
C ALA A 238 -4.36 14.82 20.61
N ILE A 239 -3.04 14.63 20.63
CA ILE A 239 -2.40 13.36 20.27
C ILE A 239 -2.86 12.23 21.19
N ARG A 240 -2.76 12.43 22.52
CA ARG A 240 -3.20 11.43 23.50
C ARG A 240 -4.67 11.07 23.34
N GLN A 241 -5.52 12.07 23.13
CA GLN A 241 -6.94 11.86 22.92
C GLN A 241 -7.21 11.04 21.65
N ARG A 242 -6.53 11.35 20.52
CA ARG A 242 -6.63 10.57 19.29
C ARG A 242 -6.21 9.11 19.53
N ASP A 243 -5.04 8.91 20.13
CA ASP A 243 -4.49 7.58 20.38
C ASP A 243 -5.36 6.76 21.34
N GLU A 244 -5.97 7.41 22.35
CA GLU A 244 -6.95 6.79 23.24
C GLU A 244 -8.22 6.36 22.50
N VAL A 245 -8.79 7.25 21.66
CA VAL A 245 -9.97 6.93 20.85
C VAL A 245 -9.68 5.80 19.86
N GLU A 246 -8.53 5.81 19.20
CA GLU A 246 -8.08 4.72 18.31
C GLU A 246 -7.90 3.41 19.08
N GLY A 247 -7.31 3.47 20.29
CA GLY A 247 -7.14 2.31 21.17
C GLY A 247 -8.48 1.71 21.61
N GLN A 248 -9.42 2.54 22.05
CA GLN A 248 -10.78 2.13 22.42
C GLN A 248 -11.52 1.51 21.23
N ARG A 249 -11.44 2.14 20.06
CA ARG A 249 -12.03 1.62 18.82
C ARG A 249 -11.46 0.26 18.44
N LYS A 250 -10.13 0.10 18.51
CA LYS A 250 -9.46 -1.18 18.22
C LYS A 250 -9.88 -2.27 19.20
N ALA A 251 -9.94 -1.96 20.49
CA ALA A 251 -10.41 -2.90 21.51
C ALA A 251 -11.87 -3.30 21.27
N ARG A 252 -12.73 -2.33 20.95
CA ARG A 252 -14.14 -2.58 20.63
C ARG A 252 -14.31 -3.46 19.40
N TYR A 253 -13.53 -3.21 18.34
CA TYR A 253 -13.58 -4.03 17.14
C TYR A 253 -13.10 -5.47 17.38
N GLN A 254 -12.16 -5.68 18.29
CA GLN A 254 -11.74 -7.02 18.69
C GLN A 254 -12.86 -7.79 19.40
N GLU A 255 -13.68 -7.13 20.22
CA GLU A 255 -14.87 -7.73 20.83
C GLU A 255 -15.89 -8.13 19.77
N ILE A 256 -16.20 -7.22 18.84
CA ILE A 256 -17.11 -7.47 17.71
C ILE A 256 -16.60 -8.64 16.85
N THR A 257 -15.30 -8.68 16.56
CA THR A 257 -14.71 -9.77 15.76
C THR A 257 -14.82 -11.12 16.48
N LYS A 258 -14.59 -11.15 17.80
CA LYS A 258 -14.82 -12.37 18.62
C LYS A 258 -16.29 -12.79 18.61
N TRP A 259 -17.20 -11.83 18.60
CA TRP A 259 -18.64 -12.08 18.50
C TRP A 259 -19.05 -12.64 17.13
N LEU A 260 -18.53 -12.09 16.03
CA LEU A 260 -18.77 -12.58 14.66
C LEU A 260 -18.27 -14.02 14.46
N LYS A 261 -17.26 -14.46 15.22
CA LYS A 261 -16.65 -15.79 15.14
C LYS A 261 -16.20 -16.17 13.71
N PRO A 262 -15.45 -15.31 13.01
CA PRO A 262 -14.96 -15.64 11.67
C PRO A 262 -14.04 -16.87 11.72
N SER A 263 -13.99 -17.63 10.64
CA SER A 263 -12.95 -18.63 10.45
C SER A 263 -11.60 -17.92 10.31
N ASP A 264 -10.57 -18.46 10.97
CA ASP A 264 -9.22 -17.88 10.92
C ASP A 264 -8.50 -18.33 9.64
N PRO A 265 -8.23 -17.41 8.68
CA PRO A 265 -7.49 -17.74 7.48
C PRO A 265 -5.97 -17.78 7.72
N TRP A 266 -5.47 -17.19 8.82
CA TRP A 266 -4.03 -17.03 9.05
C TRP A 266 -3.34 -18.34 9.42
N THR A 267 -4.03 -19.25 10.10
CA THR A 267 -3.49 -20.61 10.35
C THR A 267 -3.14 -21.35 9.03
N ASN A 268 -3.99 -21.24 8.00
CA ASN A 268 -3.71 -21.82 6.68
C ASN A 268 -2.56 -21.08 6.00
N HIS A 269 -2.58 -19.75 6.05
CA HIS A 269 -1.53 -18.92 5.47
C HIS A 269 -0.15 -19.22 6.07
N GLU A 270 -0.03 -19.29 7.40
CA GLU A 270 1.21 -19.65 8.09
C GLU A 270 1.70 -21.05 7.72
N SER A 271 0.78 -22.01 7.56
CA SER A 271 1.11 -23.36 7.13
C SER A 271 1.66 -23.37 5.69
N ALA A 272 1.07 -22.59 4.80
CA ALA A 272 1.58 -22.39 3.44
C ALA A 272 2.94 -21.68 3.43
N ARG A 273 3.14 -20.65 4.28
CA ARG A 273 4.42 -19.95 4.43
C ARG A 273 5.54 -20.86 4.93
N LYS A 274 5.25 -21.82 5.80
CA LYS A 274 6.23 -22.83 6.26
C LYS A 274 6.70 -23.77 5.15
N LEU A 275 5.86 -23.99 4.14
CA LEU A 275 6.19 -24.82 2.97
C LEU A 275 6.86 -24.01 1.85
N HIS A 276 6.79 -22.68 1.91
CA HIS A 276 7.44 -21.80 0.94
C HIS A 276 8.96 -21.93 1.00
N GLU A 277 9.58 -22.12 -0.16
CA GLU A 277 11.02 -22.06 -0.30
C GLU A 277 11.44 -20.71 -0.85
N GLU A 278 12.48 -20.12 -0.26
CA GLU A 278 12.97 -18.79 -0.67
C GLU A 278 13.19 -18.70 -2.19
N ARG A 279 12.59 -17.66 -2.80
CA ARG A 279 12.51 -17.35 -4.24
C ARG A 279 11.70 -18.29 -5.13
N THR A 280 10.99 -19.27 -4.58
CA THR A 280 9.96 -19.99 -5.35
C THR A 280 8.70 -19.12 -5.47
N GLY A 281 8.01 -19.20 -6.60
CA GLY A 281 6.81 -18.42 -6.89
C GLY A 281 7.03 -16.97 -7.32
N GLU A 282 8.26 -16.46 -7.33
CA GLU A 282 8.57 -15.09 -7.79
C GLU A 282 8.23 -14.87 -9.26
N TRP A 283 8.32 -15.93 -10.08
CA TRP A 283 7.97 -15.89 -11.49
C TRP A 283 6.52 -15.44 -11.70
N LEU A 284 5.61 -15.80 -10.78
CA LEU A 284 4.20 -15.41 -10.84
C LEU A 284 4.06 -13.89 -10.78
N LEU A 285 4.81 -13.25 -9.89
CA LEU A 285 4.80 -11.80 -9.69
C LEU A 285 5.32 -11.03 -10.92
N GLN A 286 6.03 -11.71 -11.81
CA GLN A 286 6.55 -11.15 -13.06
C GLN A 286 5.64 -11.37 -14.27
N THR A 287 4.60 -12.18 -14.14
CA THR A 287 3.65 -12.46 -15.24
C THR A 287 2.86 -11.22 -15.64
N LYS A 288 2.42 -11.16 -16.90
CA LYS A 288 1.59 -10.05 -17.39
C LYS A 288 0.24 -10.04 -16.69
N GLU A 289 -0.32 -11.23 -16.50
CA GLU A 289 -1.61 -11.48 -15.85
C GLU A 289 -1.60 -10.95 -14.41
N TYR A 290 -0.56 -11.26 -13.64
CA TYR A 290 -0.41 -10.75 -12.27
C TYR A 290 -0.26 -9.22 -12.23
N ARG A 291 0.60 -8.67 -13.09
CA ARG A 291 0.84 -7.22 -13.12
C ARG A 291 -0.40 -6.43 -13.54
N SER A 292 -1.17 -6.96 -14.47
CA SER A 292 -2.44 -6.39 -14.92
C SER A 292 -3.51 -6.43 -13.81
N TRP A 293 -3.58 -7.52 -13.06
CA TRP A 293 -4.44 -7.61 -11.88
C TRP A 293 -4.00 -6.64 -10.77
N LYS A 294 -2.71 -6.60 -10.44
CA LYS A 294 -2.15 -5.73 -9.39
C LYS A 294 -2.29 -4.24 -9.72
N SER A 295 -2.14 -3.86 -11.00
CA SER A 295 -2.36 -2.47 -11.47
C SER A 295 -3.84 -2.07 -11.40
N GLY A 296 -4.74 -3.05 -11.37
CA GLY A 296 -6.18 -2.89 -11.39
C GLY A 296 -6.77 -2.76 -12.80
N GLU A 297 -6.01 -3.09 -13.83
CA GLU A 297 -6.51 -3.22 -15.20
C GLU A 297 -7.47 -4.43 -15.30
N ASP A 298 -7.11 -5.54 -14.66
CA ASP A 298 -7.98 -6.71 -14.53
C ASP A 298 -8.56 -6.82 -13.11
N GLN A 299 -9.87 -7.07 -13.02
CA GLN A 299 -10.54 -7.26 -11.72
C GLN A 299 -10.25 -8.64 -11.12
N CYS A 300 -9.97 -9.65 -11.96
CA CYS A 300 -9.93 -11.04 -11.54
C CYS A 300 -8.74 -11.80 -12.14
N LEU A 301 -8.12 -12.65 -11.32
CA LEU A 301 -7.04 -13.57 -11.71
C LEU A 301 -7.31 -14.97 -11.15
N TRP A 302 -7.25 -15.98 -12.00
CA TRP A 302 -7.45 -17.38 -11.61
C TRP A 302 -6.16 -18.19 -11.76
N LEU A 303 -5.68 -18.78 -10.67
CA LEU A 303 -4.55 -19.71 -10.67
C LEU A 303 -5.07 -21.14 -10.58
N TYR A 304 -4.81 -21.96 -11.60
CA TYR A 304 -5.37 -23.31 -11.63
C TYR A 304 -4.34 -24.38 -11.96
N GLY A 305 -4.52 -25.58 -11.42
CA GLY A 305 -3.61 -26.70 -11.66
C GLY A 305 -3.94 -27.94 -10.84
N GLY A 306 -3.17 -29.00 -11.04
CA GLY A 306 -3.36 -30.29 -10.37
C GLY A 306 -3.18 -30.25 -8.84
N ALA A 307 -3.48 -31.37 -8.19
CA ALA A 307 -3.16 -31.53 -6.77
C ALA A 307 -1.62 -31.51 -6.58
N GLY A 308 -1.13 -30.79 -5.56
CA GLY A 308 0.30 -30.75 -5.25
C GLY A 308 1.16 -29.81 -6.11
N CYS A 309 0.62 -29.08 -7.09
CA CYS A 309 1.40 -28.15 -7.92
C CYS A 309 1.76 -26.81 -7.24
N GLY A 310 1.52 -26.67 -5.93
CA GLY A 310 1.93 -25.50 -5.16
C GLY A 310 0.96 -24.30 -5.16
N LYS A 311 -0.29 -24.47 -5.59
CA LYS A 311 -1.30 -23.38 -5.65
C LYS A 311 -1.39 -22.54 -4.37
N THR A 312 -1.57 -23.21 -3.22
CA THR A 312 -1.65 -22.57 -1.89
C THR A 312 -0.37 -21.82 -1.53
N VAL A 313 0.82 -22.36 -1.87
CA VAL A 313 2.11 -21.69 -1.64
C VAL A 313 2.25 -20.44 -2.52
N LEU A 314 1.78 -20.51 -3.77
CA LEU A 314 1.74 -19.36 -4.68
C LEU A 314 0.73 -18.30 -4.23
N CYS A 315 -0.47 -18.70 -3.82
CA CYS A 315 -1.46 -17.78 -3.24
C CYS A 315 -0.88 -17.07 -2.01
N SER A 316 -0.19 -17.81 -1.15
CA SER A 316 0.50 -17.27 0.02
C SER A 316 1.63 -16.29 -0.37
N THR A 317 2.33 -16.53 -1.49
CA THR A 317 3.34 -15.59 -2.02
C THR A 317 2.69 -14.29 -2.52
N VAL A 318 1.55 -14.38 -3.19
CA VAL A 318 0.77 -13.20 -3.61
C VAL A 318 0.26 -12.41 -2.40
N ILE A 319 -0.22 -13.09 -1.36
CA ILE A 319 -0.69 -12.45 -0.12
C ILE A 319 0.42 -11.62 0.53
N GLU A 320 1.65 -12.11 0.60
CA GLU A 320 2.78 -11.35 1.17
C GLU A 320 3.17 -10.14 0.33
N ASP A 321 3.19 -10.28 -1.00
CA ASP A 321 3.45 -9.15 -1.91
C ASP A 321 2.36 -8.06 -1.79
N MET A 322 1.08 -8.48 -1.71
CA MET A 322 -0.04 -7.57 -1.58
C MET A 322 -0.13 -6.95 -0.19
N LYS A 323 0.24 -7.67 0.87
CA LYS A 323 0.33 -7.11 2.23
C LYS A 323 1.35 -5.97 2.28
N ALA A 324 2.55 -6.18 1.76
CA ALA A 324 3.58 -5.13 1.67
C ALA A 324 3.11 -3.94 0.80
N TYR A 325 2.42 -4.22 -0.30
CA TYR A 325 1.85 -3.19 -1.17
C TYR A 325 0.76 -2.36 -0.46
N CYS A 326 -0.17 -3.00 0.25
CA CYS A 326 -1.23 -2.30 0.99
C CYS A 326 -0.69 -1.52 2.19
N GLU A 327 0.35 -2.01 2.88
CA GLU A 327 1.01 -1.26 3.97
C GLU A 327 1.71 0.01 3.45
N SER A 328 2.19 -0.02 2.21
CA SER A 328 2.88 1.11 1.57
C SER A 328 1.93 2.12 0.91
N ASN A 329 0.69 1.70 0.57
CA ASN A 329 -0.29 2.53 -0.11
C ASN A 329 -1.49 2.80 0.81
N GLY A 330 -1.66 4.06 1.22
CA GLY A 330 -2.79 4.46 2.05
C GLY A 330 -4.13 4.14 1.37
N ASN A 331 -5.14 3.79 2.17
CA ASN A 331 -6.52 3.55 1.72
C ASN A 331 -6.79 2.32 0.82
N ILE A 332 -5.84 1.38 0.72
CA ILE A 332 -6.03 0.08 0.03
C ILE A 332 -6.23 -1.03 1.07
N GLY A 333 -7.23 -1.89 0.85
CA GLY A 333 -7.51 -3.05 1.69
C GLY A 333 -6.98 -4.36 1.09
N HIS A 334 -6.69 -5.35 1.93
CA HIS A 334 -6.53 -6.72 1.49
C HIS A 334 -7.28 -7.65 2.44
N THR A 335 -7.75 -8.79 1.91
CA THR A 335 -8.48 -9.80 2.65
C THR A 335 -8.15 -11.18 2.10
N ILE A 336 -8.17 -12.18 2.97
CA ILE A 336 -7.81 -13.55 2.64
C ILE A 336 -8.86 -14.55 3.15
N PHE A 337 -9.06 -15.63 2.40
CA PHE A 337 -9.89 -16.75 2.81
C PHE A 337 -9.33 -18.04 2.21
N TYR A 338 -9.27 -19.10 3.00
CA TYR A 338 -8.86 -20.42 2.54
C TYR A 338 -10.06 -21.34 2.66
N PHE A 339 -10.51 -21.89 1.53
CA PHE A 339 -11.45 -23.01 1.56
C PHE A 339 -10.72 -24.25 2.07
N SER A 340 -11.46 -25.12 2.77
CA SER A 340 -10.85 -26.30 3.41
C SER A 340 -11.85 -27.44 3.55
N PHE A 341 -11.56 -28.60 2.98
CA PHE A 341 -12.36 -29.82 3.17
C PHE A 341 -12.45 -30.26 4.64
N SER A 342 -11.43 -29.93 5.45
CA SER A 342 -11.35 -30.35 6.85
C SER A 342 -11.97 -29.36 7.85
N ASP A 343 -12.49 -28.22 7.40
CA ASP A 343 -13.07 -27.20 8.29
C ASP A 343 -14.41 -26.72 7.72
N GLU A 344 -15.51 -27.16 8.33
CA GLU A 344 -16.88 -26.82 7.91
C GLU A 344 -17.15 -25.31 7.91
N ARG A 345 -16.39 -24.52 8.70
CA ARG A 345 -16.49 -23.06 8.75
C ARG A 345 -15.70 -22.36 7.64
N LYS A 346 -15.23 -23.12 6.65
CA LYS A 346 -14.44 -22.65 5.50
C LYS A 346 -15.01 -23.18 4.19
N GLN A 347 -16.32 -23.43 4.15
CA GLN A 347 -16.95 -24.16 3.05
C GLN A 347 -18.16 -23.43 2.46
N SER A 348 -18.74 -22.47 3.18
CA SER A 348 -19.95 -21.76 2.75
C SER A 348 -19.70 -20.31 2.34
N TYR A 349 -20.68 -19.71 1.65
CA TYR A 349 -20.66 -18.29 1.31
C TYR A 349 -20.81 -17.41 2.55
N GLU A 350 -21.60 -17.84 3.54
CA GLU A 350 -21.75 -17.14 4.82
C GLU A 350 -20.43 -17.10 5.61
N ASP A 351 -19.65 -18.19 5.61
CA ASP A 351 -18.31 -18.21 6.21
C ASP A 351 -17.36 -17.22 5.53
N LEU A 352 -17.37 -17.21 4.19
CA LEU A 352 -16.61 -16.26 3.39
C LEU A 352 -16.99 -14.83 3.80
N LEU A 353 -18.27 -14.47 3.72
CA LEU A 353 -18.75 -13.14 4.08
C LEU A 353 -18.33 -12.74 5.50
N THR A 354 -18.52 -13.63 6.47
CA THR A 354 -18.16 -13.38 7.88
C THR A 354 -16.66 -13.08 8.01
N SER A 355 -15.82 -13.85 7.33
CA SER A 355 -14.36 -13.65 7.33
C SER A 355 -13.95 -12.33 6.66
N LEU A 356 -14.55 -11.99 5.51
CA LEU A 356 -14.25 -10.73 4.80
C LEU A 356 -14.70 -9.50 5.63
N VAL A 357 -15.90 -9.56 6.22
CA VAL A 357 -16.44 -8.50 7.08
C VAL A 357 -15.56 -8.30 8.32
N ALA A 358 -15.08 -9.37 8.93
CA ALA A 358 -14.17 -9.30 10.07
C ALA A 358 -12.79 -8.70 9.73
N GLN A 359 -12.36 -8.81 8.47
CA GLN A 359 -11.09 -8.23 8.01
C GLN A 359 -11.24 -6.75 7.61
N LEU A 360 -12.37 -6.38 6.98
CA LEU A 360 -12.55 -5.06 6.38
C LEU A 360 -13.42 -4.09 7.20
N GLY A 361 -14.28 -4.60 8.07
CA GLY A 361 -15.35 -3.86 8.75
C GLY A 361 -14.91 -2.91 9.87
N HIS A 362 -13.60 -2.74 10.10
CA HIS A 362 -13.08 -1.82 11.11
C HIS A 362 -13.23 -0.34 10.72
N ARG A 363 -13.49 -0.05 9.44
CA ARG A 363 -13.67 1.30 8.89
C ARG A 363 -15.12 1.75 8.91
N GLU A 364 -15.33 3.07 8.92
CA GLU A 364 -16.67 3.63 8.74
C GLU A 364 -17.16 3.54 7.29
N PRO A 365 -18.47 3.36 7.06
CA PRO A 365 -19.55 3.25 8.06
C PRO A 365 -19.78 1.82 8.60
N ALA A 366 -19.05 0.81 8.11
CA ALA A 366 -19.27 -0.59 8.48
C ALA A 366 -19.07 -0.85 9.99
N PHE A 367 -18.08 -0.21 10.60
CA PHE A 367 -17.79 -0.33 12.02
C PHE A 367 -19.00 0.07 12.88
N SER A 368 -19.59 1.24 12.61
CA SER A 368 -20.77 1.71 13.33
C SER A 368 -21.96 0.76 13.21
N ILE A 369 -22.18 0.16 12.03
CA ILE A 369 -23.26 -0.81 11.81
C ILE A 369 -23.01 -2.08 12.62
N LEU A 370 -21.78 -2.61 12.57
CA LEU A 370 -21.39 -3.79 13.34
C LEU A 370 -21.53 -3.54 14.84
N GLN A 371 -21.11 -2.37 15.32
CA GLN A 371 -21.25 -1.99 16.71
C GLN A 371 -22.72 -1.91 17.14
N GLN A 372 -23.58 -1.29 16.32
CA GLN A 372 -25.01 -1.23 16.61
C GLN A 372 -25.66 -2.62 16.70
N MET A 373 -25.23 -3.57 15.86
CA MET A 373 -25.73 -4.94 15.93
C MET A 373 -25.22 -5.67 17.17
N TYR A 374 -23.94 -5.52 17.50
CA TYR A 374 -23.33 -6.11 18.70
C TYR A 374 -23.98 -5.60 19.99
N ASP A 375 -24.36 -4.32 20.03
CA ASP A 375 -24.92 -3.64 21.20
C ASP A 375 -26.41 -3.98 21.43
N LYS A 376 -27.07 -4.72 20.53
CA LYS A 376 -28.46 -5.16 20.73
C LYS A 376 -28.56 -6.15 21.89
N ILE A 377 -29.71 -6.12 22.58
CA ILE A 377 -30.00 -6.99 23.73
C ILE A 377 -29.88 -8.48 23.39
N ASP A 378 -30.30 -8.87 22.18
CA ASP A 378 -30.23 -10.26 21.72
C ASP A 378 -28.85 -10.67 21.19
N CYS A 379 -27.98 -9.69 20.89
CA CYS A 379 -26.64 -9.88 20.35
C CYS A 379 -26.59 -10.94 19.22
N LYS A 380 -27.63 -10.96 18.38
CA LYS A 380 -27.81 -11.99 17.36
C LYS A 380 -26.80 -11.82 16.22
N LEU A 381 -26.14 -12.92 15.84
CA LEU A 381 -25.23 -12.95 14.70
C LEU A 381 -25.92 -12.43 13.42
N PRO A 382 -25.22 -11.62 12.60
CA PRO A 382 -25.73 -11.20 11.30
C PRO A 382 -25.99 -12.41 10.40
N GLY A 383 -27.12 -12.44 9.71
CA GLY A 383 -27.36 -13.44 8.65
C GLY A 383 -26.66 -13.09 7.33
N GLU A 384 -26.62 -14.02 6.38
CA GLU A 384 -26.00 -13.86 5.06
C GLU A 384 -26.31 -12.51 4.38
N GLY A 385 -27.59 -12.13 4.28
CA GLY A 385 -28.00 -10.88 3.64
C GLY A 385 -27.64 -9.60 4.43
N GLU A 386 -27.41 -9.68 5.74
CA GLU A 386 -26.89 -8.57 6.54
C GLU A 386 -25.38 -8.45 6.36
N LEU A 387 -24.66 -9.58 6.38
CA LEU A 387 -23.22 -9.64 6.12
C LEU A 387 -22.88 -9.08 4.73
N GLU A 388 -23.64 -9.44 3.70
CA GLU A 388 -23.43 -8.93 2.34
C GLU A 388 -23.57 -7.40 2.28
N LYS A 389 -24.60 -6.83 2.93
CA LYS A 389 -24.77 -5.37 3.02
C LYS A 389 -23.60 -4.70 3.74
N ILE A 390 -23.17 -5.28 4.87
CA ILE A 390 -22.03 -4.76 5.64
C ILE A 390 -20.76 -4.83 4.81
N LEU A 391 -20.54 -5.92 4.07
CA LEU A 391 -19.39 -6.10 3.19
C LEU A 391 -19.37 -5.05 2.09
N HIS A 392 -20.49 -4.77 1.41
CA HIS A 392 -20.55 -3.70 0.40
C HIS A 392 -20.20 -2.33 0.99
N ILE A 393 -20.72 -2.02 2.19
CA ILE A 393 -20.42 -0.78 2.89
C ILE A 393 -18.94 -0.72 3.28
N ALA A 394 -18.36 -1.83 3.73
CA ALA A 394 -16.95 -1.92 4.04
C ALA A 394 -16.09 -1.72 2.78
N LEU A 395 -16.39 -2.41 1.67
CA LEU A 395 -15.68 -2.28 0.39
C LEU A 395 -15.70 -0.84 -0.12
N ALA A 396 -16.83 -0.14 -0.01
CA ALA A 396 -16.96 1.27 -0.42
C ALA A 396 -16.08 2.25 0.39
N SER A 397 -15.57 1.84 1.56
CA SER A 397 -14.67 2.65 2.39
C SER A 397 -13.19 2.56 2.00
N TYR A 398 -12.87 1.81 0.95
CA TYR A 398 -11.53 1.66 0.40
C TYR A 398 -11.48 2.13 -1.04
N GLU A 399 -10.35 2.70 -1.45
CA GLU A 399 -10.10 3.01 -2.86
C GLU A 399 -10.04 1.73 -3.70
N ARG A 400 -9.40 0.70 -3.14
CA ARG A 400 -9.27 -0.62 -3.76
C ARG A 400 -9.15 -1.70 -2.68
N VAL A 401 -9.69 -2.89 -2.95
CA VAL A 401 -9.57 -4.06 -2.05
C VAL A 401 -9.10 -5.29 -2.83
N PHE A 402 -8.04 -5.94 -2.36
CA PHE A 402 -7.54 -7.19 -2.93
C PHE A 402 -8.03 -8.39 -2.11
N CYS A 403 -8.84 -9.24 -2.71
CA CYS A 403 -9.41 -10.44 -2.10
C CYS A 403 -8.70 -11.69 -2.62
N HIS A 404 -8.24 -12.55 -1.70
CA HIS A 404 -7.49 -13.77 -2.02
C HIS A 404 -8.30 -14.97 -1.53
N LEU A 405 -8.74 -15.81 -2.46
CA LEU A 405 -9.49 -17.03 -2.19
C LEU A 405 -8.66 -18.24 -2.58
N ASP A 406 -8.17 -19.00 -1.61
CA ASP A 406 -7.40 -20.21 -1.90
C ASP A 406 -8.30 -21.44 -1.92
N ALA A 407 -8.00 -22.36 -2.84
CA ALA A 407 -8.55 -23.71 -2.93
C ALA A 407 -10.09 -23.74 -3.09
N LEU A 408 -10.64 -22.94 -4.00
CA LEU A 408 -12.09 -22.85 -4.26
C LEU A 408 -12.74 -24.20 -4.57
N ASP A 409 -11.98 -25.17 -5.09
CA ASP A 409 -12.41 -26.57 -5.29
C ASP A 409 -12.68 -27.32 -3.98
N GLU A 410 -12.34 -26.76 -2.81
CA GLU A 410 -12.67 -27.33 -1.50
C GLU A 410 -14.04 -26.86 -0.96
N CYS A 411 -14.75 -25.98 -1.70
CA CYS A 411 -16.16 -25.70 -1.43
C CYS A 411 -17.03 -26.90 -1.83
N PRO A 412 -17.95 -27.41 -0.99
CA PRO A 412 -18.77 -28.57 -1.30
C PRO A 412 -19.67 -28.37 -2.53
N GLU A 413 -19.81 -29.42 -3.35
CA GLU A 413 -20.77 -29.43 -4.47
C GLU A 413 -22.19 -29.81 -4.03
N GLU A 414 -22.34 -30.33 -2.81
CA GLU A 414 -23.60 -30.86 -2.30
C GLU A 414 -24.74 -29.86 -2.43
N ARG A 415 -25.87 -30.33 -2.97
CA ARG A 415 -27.08 -29.52 -3.19
C ARG A 415 -26.81 -28.23 -3.99
N GLY A 416 -25.78 -28.19 -4.83
CA GLY A 416 -25.40 -27.02 -5.63
C GLY A 416 -24.78 -25.87 -4.82
N ALA A 417 -24.19 -26.15 -3.65
CA ALA A 417 -23.61 -25.12 -2.79
C ALA A 417 -22.49 -24.32 -3.47
N ARG A 418 -21.53 -25.01 -4.11
CA ARG A 418 -20.46 -24.36 -4.89
C ARG A 418 -20.98 -23.47 -6.01
N GLN A 419 -21.98 -23.93 -6.76
CA GLN A 419 -22.56 -23.13 -7.85
C GLN A 419 -23.18 -21.83 -7.30
N ARG A 420 -23.98 -21.90 -6.23
CA ARG A 420 -24.52 -20.70 -5.58
C ARG A 420 -23.44 -19.77 -5.04
N LEU A 421 -22.35 -20.33 -4.51
CA LEU A 421 -21.20 -19.56 -4.03
C LEU A 421 -20.53 -18.81 -5.18
N LEU A 422 -20.31 -19.46 -6.33
CA LEU A 422 -19.74 -18.84 -7.52
C LEU A 422 -20.64 -17.72 -8.06
N GLU A 423 -21.95 -17.97 -8.18
CA GLU A 423 -22.96 -16.98 -8.60
C GLU A 423 -22.97 -15.76 -7.66
N ASN A 424 -22.84 -15.99 -6.34
CA ASN A 424 -22.78 -14.92 -5.36
C ASN A 424 -21.47 -14.12 -5.41
N ILE A 425 -20.31 -14.78 -5.60
CA ILE A 425 -19.02 -14.10 -5.79
C ILE A 425 -19.07 -13.23 -7.06
N GLU A 426 -19.63 -13.74 -8.14
CA GLU A 426 -19.84 -12.97 -9.37
C GLU A 426 -20.70 -11.73 -9.11
N ARG A 427 -21.83 -11.90 -8.41
CA ARG A 427 -22.71 -10.77 -8.05
C ARG A 427 -21.98 -9.73 -7.21
N LEU A 428 -21.18 -10.16 -6.24
CA LEU A 428 -20.37 -9.28 -5.40
C LEU A 428 -19.36 -8.47 -6.23
N LEU A 429 -18.62 -9.12 -7.14
CA LEU A 429 -17.63 -8.47 -8.00
C LEU A 429 -18.26 -7.43 -8.93
N ARG A 430 -19.43 -7.76 -9.52
CA ARG A 430 -20.17 -6.81 -10.37
C ARG A 430 -20.67 -5.59 -9.60
N GLN A 431 -20.98 -5.75 -8.31
CA GLN A 431 -21.46 -4.67 -7.44
C GLN A 431 -20.33 -3.89 -6.75
N ALA A 432 -19.12 -4.44 -6.72
CA ALA A 432 -17.95 -3.84 -6.10
C ALA A 432 -16.79 -3.70 -7.11
N PRO A 433 -16.81 -2.69 -8.00
CA PRO A 433 -15.80 -2.53 -9.04
C PRO A 433 -14.39 -2.23 -8.50
N ASN A 434 -14.29 -1.80 -7.23
CA ASN A 434 -13.02 -1.57 -6.54
C ASN A 434 -12.46 -2.84 -5.86
N MET A 435 -13.17 -3.96 -5.90
CA MET A 435 -12.71 -5.25 -5.39
C MET A 435 -12.01 -6.04 -6.51
N HIS A 436 -10.77 -6.44 -6.27
CA HIS A 436 -9.98 -7.27 -7.17
C HIS A 436 -9.77 -8.65 -6.55
N LEU A 437 -10.16 -9.71 -7.25
CA LEU A 437 -10.12 -11.08 -6.76
C LEU A 437 -8.96 -11.84 -7.39
N ILE A 438 -8.19 -12.54 -6.56
CA ILE A 438 -7.37 -13.66 -7.01
C ILE A 438 -7.88 -14.94 -6.37
N THR A 439 -8.08 -15.97 -7.17
CA THR A 439 -8.58 -17.27 -6.69
C THR A 439 -7.71 -18.41 -7.17
N THR A 440 -7.57 -19.46 -6.34
CA THR A 440 -6.91 -20.71 -6.74
C THR A 440 -7.88 -21.88 -6.73
N SER A 441 -7.73 -22.80 -7.69
CA SER A 441 -8.49 -24.05 -7.67
C SER A 441 -7.88 -25.16 -8.53
N ARG A 442 -8.47 -26.35 -8.48
CA ARG A 442 -8.35 -27.33 -9.57
C ARG A 442 -9.05 -26.86 -10.84
N ASP A 443 -8.65 -27.46 -11.96
CA ASP A 443 -9.28 -27.27 -13.26
C ASP A 443 -10.55 -28.14 -13.39
N GLU A 444 -11.58 -27.79 -12.62
CA GLU A 444 -12.86 -28.49 -12.64
C GLU A 444 -13.85 -27.73 -13.53
N LEU A 445 -14.60 -28.46 -14.36
CA LEU A 445 -15.48 -27.87 -15.39
C LEU A 445 -16.44 -26.83 -14.82
N GLY A 446 -17.11 -27.13 -13.70
CA GLY A 446 -18.05 -26.19 -13.08
C GLY A 446 -17.41 -24.89 -12.58
N ILE A 447 -16.14 -24.94 -12.13
CA ILE A 447 -15.39 -23.75 -11.72
C ILE A 447 -14.91 -22.98 -12.95
N ARG A 448 -14.40 -23.70 -13.96
CA ARG A 448 -13.95 -23.12 -15.23
C ARG A 448 -15.07 -22.35 -15.90
N ASP A 449 -16.24 -22.97 -16.07
CA ASP A 449 -17.40 -22.36 -16.73
C ASP A 449 -17.82 -21.05 -16.03
N ALA A 450 -17.84 -21.05 -14.69
CA ALA A 450 -18.18 -19.86 -13.91
C ALA A 450 -17.10 -18.75 -14.00
N ILE A 451 -15.82 -19.12 -13.94
CA ILE A 451 -14.71 -18.17 -14.03
C ILE A 451 -14.56 -17.60 -15.44
N GLU A 452 -14.81 -18.38 -16.49
CA GLU A 452 -14.77 -17.90 -17.87
C GLU A 452 -15.91 -16.91 -18.18
N GLN A 453 -17.10 -17.10 -17.60
CA GLN A 453 -18.21 -16.14 -17.68
C GLN A 453 -17.86 -14.77 -17.08
N LEU A 454 -16.92 -14.74 -16.13
CA LEU A 454 -16.41 -13.52 -15.50
C LEU A 454 -15.33 -12.80 -16.33
N GLY A 455 -14.89 -13.35 -17.48
CA GLY A 455 -13.88 -12.73 -18.35
C GLY A 455 -12.46 -12.73 -17.75
N VAL A 456 -12.19 -13.65 -16.82
CA VAL A 456 -11.02 -13.68 -15.94
C VAL A 456 -9.74 -14.08 -16.68
N LYS A 457 -8.61 -13.44 -16.35
CA LYS A 457 -7.29 -13.93 -16.79
C LYS A 457 -6.91 -15.15 -15.98
N SER A 458 -6.36 -16.16 -16.64
CA SER A 458 -5.98 -17.41 -15.97
C SER A 458 -4.50 -17.73 -16.15
N VAL A 459 -3.90 -18.29 -15.11
CA VAL A 459 -2.52 -18.80 -15.11
C VAL A 459 -2.57 -20.27 -14.76
N CYS A 460 -2.21 -21.11 -15.73
CA CYS A 460 -2.09 -22.53 -15.51
C CYS A 460 -0.79 -22.85 -14.79
N LEU A 461 -0.90 -23.63 -13.73
CA LEU A 461 0.20 -24.08 -12.88
C LEU A 461 0.71 -25.46 -13.29
N THR A 462 0.86 -25.67 -14.60
CA THR A 462 1.48 -26.86 -15.20
C THR A 462 2.45 -26.45 -16.32
N GLY A 463 3.46 -27.26 -16.60
CA GLY A 463 4.44 -27.03 -17.66
C GLY A 463 5.69 -26.25 -17.25
N LYS A 464 6.55 -26.03 -18.25
CA LYS A 464 7.92 -25.43 -18.18
C LYS A 464 8.09 -24.17 -17.32
N LYS A 465 7.02 -23.44 -17.04
CA LYS A 465 7.05 -22.23 -16.19
C LYS A 465 7.33 -22.54 -14.72
N ILE A 466 7.06 -23.78 -14.26
CA ILE A 466 7.24 -24.20 -12.87
C ILE A 466 8.46 -25.14 -12.69
N ASP A 467 9.03 -25.65 -13.78
CA ASP A 467 10.21 -26.53 -13.76
C ASP A 467 11.35 -25.97 -12.91
N PHE A 468 11.61 -24.66 -13.00
CA PHE A 468 12.65 -24.01 -12.21
C PHE A 468 12.36 -24.04 -10.70
N ASP A 469 11.09 -23.84 -10.31
CA ASP A 469 10.69 -23.93 -8.90
C ASP A 469 10.75 -25.37 -8.39
N ILE A 470 10.37 -26.36 -9.21
CA ILE A 470 10.48 -27.78 -8.89
C ILE A 470 11.94 -28.17 -8.70
N GLN A 471 12.81 -27.84 -9.66
CA GLN A 471 14.25 -28.10 -9.57
C GLN A 471 14.85 -27.48 -8.29
N ARG A 472 14.52 -26.21 -8.01
CA ARG A 472 15.00 -25.51 -6.84
C ARG A 472 14.53 -26.15 -5.53
N TYR A 473 13.25 -26.53 -5.46
CA TYR A 473 12.70 -27.23 -4.31
C TYR A 473 13.39 -28.58 -4.09
N VAL A 474 13.51 -29.39 -5.15
CA VAL A 474 14.16 -30.71 -5.10
C VAL A 474 15.61 -30.58 -4.66
N SER A 475 16.37 -29.64 -5.24
CA SER A 475 17.77 -29.41 -4.90
C SER A 475 17.97 -29.09 -3.42
N LYS A 476 17.10 -28.24 -2.85
CA LYS A 476 17.11 -27.95 -1.41
C LYS A 476 16.72 -29.15 -0.56
N GLN A 477 15.72 -29.94 -0.95
CA GLN A 477 15.36 -31.16 -0.21
C GLN A 477 16.49 -32.19 -0.22
N LEU A 478 17.18 -32.35 -1.36
CA LEU A 478 18.37 -33.20 -1.48
C LEU A 478 19.49 -32.72 -0.55
N ALA A 479 19.70 -31.41 -0.41
CA ALA A 479 20.68 -30.84 0.52
C ALA A 479 20.26 -30.97 2.00
N ARG A 480 18.97 -30.86 2.30
CA ARG A 480 18.43 -30.83 3.67
C ARG A 480 18.35 -32.22 4.32
N ILE A 481 18.06 -33.26 3.56
CA ILE A 481 17.87 -34.62 4.09
C ILE A 481 19.24 -35.30 4.22
N PRO A 482 19.73 -35.64 5.44
CA PRO A 482 21.11 -36.09 5.65
C PRO A 482 21.53 -37.33 4.83
N LYS A 483 20.57 -38.22 4.53
CA LYS A 483 20.80 -39.41 3.69
C LYS A 483 20.95 -39.05 2.21
N LEU A 484 20.19 -38.08 1.72
CA LEU A 484 20.20 -37.64 0.32
C LEU A 484 21.33 -36.64 0.05
N ALA A 485 21.73 -35.87 1.06
CA ALA A 485 22.83 -34.91 0.96
C ALA A 485 24.17 -35.58 0.63
N ARG A 486 24.30 -36.88 0.96
CA ARG A 486 25.49 -37.71 0.70
C ARG A 486 25.55 -38.28 -0.71
N LEU A 487 24.49 -38.15 -1.52
CA LEU A 487 24.50 -38.60 -2.90
C LEU A 487 25.52 -37.81 -3.72
N ASP A 488 26.14 -38.47 -4.70
CA ASP A 488 27.05 -37.84 -5.64
C ASP A 488 26.31 -36.85 -6.56
N ALA A 489 27.07 -35.98 -7.22
CA ALA A 489 26.52 -34.91 -8.04
C ALA A 489 25.68 -35.43 -9.23
N ALA A 490 26.11 -36.51 -9.88
CA ALA A 490 25.40 -37.07 -11.03
C ALA A 490 24.06 -37.69 -10.61
N THR A 491 24.02 -38.36 -9.46
CA THR A 491 22.77 -38.89 -8.90
C THR A 491 21.81 -37.78 -8.48
N LYS A 492 22.31 -36.67 -7.91
CA LYS A 492 21.47 -35.51 -7.58
C LYS A 492 20.88 -34.85 -8.83
N GLU A 493 21.70 -34.65 -9.86
CA GLU A 493 21.26 -34.09 -11.15
C GLU A 493 20.22 -34.99 -11.84
N LEU A 494 20.41 -36.30 -11.79
CA LEU A 494 19.44 -37.27 -12.32
C LEU A 494 18.11 -37.21 -11.56
N VAL A 495 18.13 -37.11 -10.23
CA VAL A 495 16.91 -36.98 -9.41
C VAL A 495 16.19 -35.66 -9.70
N GLU A 496 16.92 -34.55 -9.77
CA GLU A 496 16.37 -33.23 -10.11
C GLU A 496 15.69 -33.26 -11.49
N THR A 497 16.39 -33.78 -12.51
CA THR A 497 15.85 -33.87 -13.88
C THR A 497 14.63 -34.78 -13.95
N THR A 498 14.71 -35.99 -13.37
CA THR A 498 13.63 -36.98 -13.43
C THR A 498 12.38 -36.52 -12.68
N LEU A 499 12.52 -35.88 -11.52
CA LEU A 499 11.37 -35.39 -10.75
C LEU A 499 10.73 -34.17 -11.42
N THR A 500 11.52 -33.35 -12.10
CA THR A 500 11.01 -32.22 -12.89
C THR A 500 10.20 -32.70 -14.10
N GLU A 501 10.74 -33.65 -14.86
CA GLU A 501 10.04 -34.22 -16.04
C GLU A 501 8.76 -34.99 -15.67
N LYS A 502 8.74 -35.67 -14.52
CA LYS A 502 7.56 -36.44 -14.07
C LYS A 502 6.48 -35.61 -13.39
N ALA A 503 6.75 -34.36 -13.05
CA ALA A 503 5.77 -33.46 -12.44
C ALA A 503 4.65 -33.01 -13.41
N ASP A 504 4.88 -33.15 -14.73
CA ASP A 504 3.99 -32.69 -15.81
C ASP A 504 2.94 -33.72 -16.27
N VAL A 505 2.86 -34.91 -15.67
CA VAL A 505 1.92 -35.95 -16.12
C VAL A 505 0.54 -35.77 -15.46
N PRO A 506 -0.55 -35.58 -16.23
CA PRO A 506 -1.91 -35.50 -15.68
C PRO A 506 -2.28 -36.79 -14.92
N VAL A 507 -2.80 -36.64 -13.71
CA VAL A 507 -3.12 -37.73 -12.75
C VAL A 507 -4.30 -38.63 -13.21
N GLY A 508 -4.76 -38.51 -14.47
CA GLY A 508 -5.93 -39.23 -15.00
C GLY A 508 -5.70 -40.67 -15.50
N LEU A 509 -4.47 -41.19 -15.50
CA LEU A 509 -4.16 -42.52 -16.06
C LEU A 509 -3.28 -43.42 -15.17
N LEU A 510 -3.10 -43.08 -13.89
CA LEU A 510 -2.31 -43.90 -12.96
C LEU A 510 -3.17 -44.36 -11.77
N PRO A 511 -3.17 -45.66 -11.44
CA PRO A 511 -3.82 -46.15 -10.23
C PRO A 511 -3.04 -45.66 -9.00
N THR A 512 -3.63 -44.71 -8.27
CA THR A 512 -3.37 -44.30 -6.87
C THR A 512 -1.92 -43.96 -6.43
N PRO A 513 -1.75 -43.03 -5.47
CA PRO A 513 -0.56 -42.19 -5.38
C PRO A 513 0.65 -42.94 -4.79
N ARG A 514 1.71 -43.10 -5.58
CA ARG A 514 3.07 -43.34 -5.09
C ARG A 514 3.84 -42.02 -5.01
N ILE A 515 3.41 -41.13 -4.13
CA ILE A 515 4.30 -40.10 -3.57
C ILE A 515 4.34 -40.43 -2.07
N ILE A 516 5.54 -40.62 -1.54
CA ILE A 516 5.87 -41.30 -0.27
C ILE A 516 5.98 -42.83 -0.39
N LYS A 517 7.02 -43.31 -1.10
CA LYS A 517 7.66 -44.61 -0.80
C LYS A 517 9.13 -44.61 -1.24
N VAL A 518 9.90 -43.60 -0.84
CA VAL A 518 11.37 -43.60 -0.97
C VAL A 518 12.06 -44.26 0.25
N GLU A 519 11.31 -44.75 1.24
CA GLU A 519 11.88 -45.53 2.37
C GLU A 519 11.75 -47.06 2.25
N ALA A 520 11.07 -47.61 1.23
CA ALA A 520 10.75 -49.06 1.21
C ALA A 520 11.51 -49.91 0.17
N HIS A 521 12.35 -49.33 -0.70
CA HIS A 521 13.10 -50.11 -1.71
C HIS A 521 14.63 -50.15 -1.52
N TYR A 522 15.18 -49.40 -0.56
CA TYR A 522 16.59 -49.58 -0.15
C TYR A 522 16.77 -50.54 1.04
N ALA A 523 15.69 -50.99 1.68
CA ALA A 523 15.77 -51.94 2.80
C ALA A 523 15.78 -53.41 2.37
N TYR A 524 15.38 -53.76 1.14
CA TYR A 524 15.35 -55.15 0.65
C TYR A 524 16.46 -55.50 -0.36
N ALA A 525 17.27 -54.53 -0.78
CA ALA A 525 18.39 -54.75 -1.71
C ALA A 525 19.76 -54.84 -1.00
N SER A 526 19.80 -55.04 0.33
CA SER A 526 21.04 -55.19 1.10
C SER A 526 21.29 -56.59 1.69
N GLU A 527 20.41 -57.58 1.43
CA GLU A 527 20.60 -58.94 1.96
C GLU A 527 20.60 -60.08 0.91
N SER A 528 20.54 -59.82 -0.39
CA SER A 528 20.65 -60.91 -1.39
C SER A 528 21.18 -60.48 -2.76
N CYS A 529 22.50 -60.32 -2.86
CA CYS A 529 23.29 -60.74 -4.03
C CYS A 529 24.78 -60.48 -3.79
N ALA A 530 25.43 -61.37 -3.05
CA ALA A 530 26.80 -61.74 -3.35
C ALA A 530 26.75 -62.76 -4.50
N ALA A 531 27.49 -62.49 -5.58
CA ALA A 531 27.77 -63.36 -6.73
C ALA A 531 26.69 -63.47 -7.85
N CYS A 532 26.81 -62.64 -8.89
CA CYS A 532 27.07 -63.05 -10.29
C CYS A 532 27.06 -61.83 -11.26
N ALA A 533 27.77 -61.97 -12.37
CA ALA A 533 28.13 -60.94 -13.37
C ALA A 533 26.95 -60.53 -14.31
N PRO A 534 27.15 -59.61 -15.30
CA PRO A 534 26.15 -58.62 -15.71
C PRO A 534 25.11 -59.16 -16.70
N CYS A 535 23.85 -58.76 -16.52
CA CYS A 535 22.81 -58.91 -17.53
C CYS A 535 22.01 -57.60 -17.67
N ASP A 536 21.77 -57.26 -18.94
CA ASP A 536 21.12 -56.06 -19.46
C ASP A 536 19.81 -55.67 -18.76
N LEU A 537 19.77 -54.47 -18.21
CA LEU A 537 18.54 -53.75 -17.85
C LEU A 537 18.22 -52.76 -18.97
N GLY A 538 17.66 -53.31 -20.04
CA GLY A 538 17.15 -52.57 -21.18
C GLY A 538 15.86 -53.21 -21.66
N ARG A 539 14.80 -53.13 -20.85
CA ARG A 539 13.38 -53.19 -21.26
C ARG A 539 12.50 -53.04 -20.02
N ASP A 540 11.44 -52.26 -20.20
CA ASP A 540 10.31 -52.02 -19.30
C ASP A 540 10.46 -50.84 -18.33
N ILE A 541 10.35 -49.64 -18.92
CA ILE A 541 9.70 -48.46 -18.31
C ILE A 541 8.59 -48.01 -19.26
#